data_AF-A0A1C9WPS2-F1
#
_entry.id   AF-A0A1C9WPS2-F1
#
_cell.length_a   1.000
_cell.length_b   1.000
_cell.length_c   1.000
_cell.angle_alpha   90.00
_cell.angle_beta   90.00
_cell.angle_gamma   90.00
#
_symmetry.space_group_name_H-M   'P 1'
#
loop_
_entity.id
_entity.type
_entity.pdbx_description
1 polymer ?
#
loop_
_entity_poly.entity_id
_entity_poly.type
_entity_poly.pdbx_seq_one_letter_code
_entity_poly.pdbx_strand_id
1 'polypeptide(L)'
;MRKKTMIATAIAGGAVITALVAGPSVAAVVQGAQNGQHQQSGQKQSPNGHGRGAGDQAGNHTGGKSSGHGKAGGQGPGMGSGAGLDAGSSATGTMTDEQKAELAFMAEEELVAHDLYTAFAGLYDTPVFGRVANSESKHLEAVRNLMERYGVTDPTVDHVAGVFSDESLQKLYDELLVQGQASQEGALEAGRTVEKTDIEGLTAAVEGATTAPDAKAVFTRLLEASKHHLTAFGG
;
A
#
# COMPACT_ATOMS: atom_id res chain seq x y z
N MET A 1 45.44 -7.92 -3.01
CA MET A 1 44.42 -6.98 -2.51
C MET A 1 43.43 -6.69 -3.63
N ARG A 2 42.22 -7.28 -3.59
CA ARG A 2 41.18 -7.05 -4.61
C ARG A 2 40.32 -5.87 -4.15
N LYS A 3 40.38 -4.75 -4.88
CA LYS A 3 39.50 -3.60 -4.64
C LYS A 3 38.10 -3.99 -5.11
N LYS A 4 37.12 -4.04 -4.19
CA LYS A 4 35.71 -4.19 -4.51
C LYS A 4 35.18 -2.82 -4.90
N THR A 5 34.82 -2.65 -6.17
CA THR A 5 34.11 -1.46 -6.66
C THR A 5 32.67 -1.59 -6.18
N MET A 6 32.25 -0.77 -5.22
CA MET A 6 30.83 -0.59 -4.93
C MET A 6 30.26 0.34 -6.01
N ILE A 7 29.32 -0.17 -6.80
CA ILE A 7 28.49 0.66 -7.68
C ILE A 7 27.31 1.08 -6.81
N ALA A 8 27.39 2.28 -6.26
CA ALA A 8 26.24 2.97 -5.69
C ALA A 8 25.47 3.59 -6.86
N THR A 9 24.37 2.97 -7.26
CA THR A 9 23.40 3.59 -8.16
C THR A 9 22.62 4.60 -7.31
N ALA A 10 22.98 5.87 -7.43
CA ALA A 10 22.16 6.96 -6.93
C ALA A 10 20.91 7.05 -7.83
N ILE A 11 19.77 6.60 -7.32
CA ILE A 11 18.47 7.05 -7.84
C ILE A 11 18.29 8.42 -7.22
N ALA A 12 18.68 9.46 -7.96
CA ALA A 12 18.46 10.83 -7.55
C ALA A 12 16.94 11.10 -7.61
N GLY A 13 16.32 11.25 -6.44
CA GLY A 13 15.06 11.99 -6.33
C GLY A 13 15.33 13.42 -6.79
N GLY A 14 14.86 13.76 -7.99
CA GLY A 14 15.09 15.08 -8.56
C GLY A 14 14.88 15.17 -10.07
N ALA A 15 13.63 15.42 -10.47
CA ALA A 15 13.21 16.03 -11.73
C ALA A 15 13.73 15.40 -13.04
N VAL A 16 12.97 14.44 -13.58
CA VAL A 16 13.03 14.14 -15.02
C VAL A 16 11.82 14.76 -15.71
N ILE A 17 12.01 16.01 -16.14
CA ILE A 17 11.20 16.60 -17.21
C ILE A 17 11.55 15.86 -18.50
N THR A 18 10.69 14.96 -18.96
CA THR A 18 10.72 14.50 -20.35
C THR A 18 9.61 15.23 -21.11
N ALA A 19 9.99 16.31 -21.78
CA ALA A 19 9.13 16.98 -22.74
C ALA A 19 8.85 16.03 -23.91
N LEU A 20 7.63 15.50 -23.98
CA LEU A 20 7.18 14.63 -25.05
C LEU A 20 6.85 15.50 -26.29
N VAL A 21 7.80 15.58 -27.21
CA VAL A 21 7.59 16.18 -28.53
C VAL A 21 6.63 15.29 -29.31
N ALA A 22 5.42 15.79 -29.55
CA ALA A 22 4.43 15.16 -30.41
C ALA A 22 4.98 15.01 -31.84
N GLY A 23 4.96 13.78 -32.35
CA GLY A 23 5.21 13.42 -33.75
C GLY A 23 4.29 12.27 -34.17
N PRO A 24 3.81 12.24 -35.42
CA PRO A 24 2.45 11.78 -35.74
C PRO A 24 2.29 10.26 -35.75
N SER A 25 1.10 9.84 -35.32
CA SER A 25 0.56 8.49 -35.39
C SER A 25 0.61 7.94 -36.82
N VAL A 26 1.18 6.76 -37.00
CA VAL A 26 1.03 5.97 -38.23
C VAL A 26 0.04 4.85 -37.94
N ALA A 27 -1.17 5.00 -38.48
CA ALA A 27 -2.17 3.95 -38.52
C ALA A 27 -1.69 2.83 -39.46
N ALA A 28 -1.66 1.59 -38.97
CA ALA A 28 -1.43 0.41 -39.80
C ALA A 28 -2.64 -0.54 -39.69
N VAL A 29 -3.53 -0.36 -40.66
CA VAL A 29 -4.20 -1.39 -41.48
C VAL A 29 -4.69 -2.66 -40.77
N VAL A 30 -6.02 -2.72 -40.68
CA VAL A 30 -6.82 -3.95 -40.72
C VAL A 30 -6.59 -4.64 -42.07
N GLN A 31 -6.21 -5.91 -42.04
CA GLN A 31 -6.47 -6.82 -43.17
C GLN A 31 -6.83 -8.21 -42.64
N GLY A 32 -8.09 -8.59 -42.87
CA GLY A 32 -8.59 -9.91 -42.56
C GLY A 32 -8.15 -10.97 -43.57
N ALA A 33 -8.24 -12.23 -43.15
CA ALA A 33 -8.45 -13.37 -44.04
C ALA A 33 -9.08 -14.52 -43.24
N GLN A 34 -9.90 -15.28 -43.96
CA GLN A 34 -10.94 -16.19 -43.51
C GLN A 34 -10.44 -17.64 -43.33
N ASN A 35 -11.36 -18.44 -42.79
CA ASN A 35 -11.64 -19.86 -43.07
C ASN A 35 -11.02 -20.95 -42.19
N GLY A 36 -11.93 -21.78 -41.66
CA GLY A 36 -11.63 -23.07 -41.04
C GLY A 36 -12.84 -23.65 -40.30
N GLN A 37 -13.88 -24.03 -41.04
CA GLN A 37 -15.02 -24.80 -40.52
C GLN A 37 -14.54 -26.16 -39.98
N HIS A 38 -15.03 -26.57 -38.81
CA HIS A 38 -15.28 -27.98 -38.51
C HIS A 38 -16.56 -28.13 -37.68
N GLN A 39 -17.48 -28.91 -38.23
CA GLN A 39 -18.65 -29.53 -37.59
C GLN A 39 -18.16 -30.43 -36.42
N GLN A 40 -18.92 -30.85 -35.41
CA GLN A 40 -20.32 -31.28 -35.37
C GLN A 40 -20.69 -31.62 -33.90
N SER A 41 -21.99 -31.58 -33.59
CA SER A 41 -22.71 -32.30 -32.51
C SER A 41 -22.42 -31.88 -31.06
N GLY A 42 -23.37 -31.78 -30.14
CA GLY A 42 -24.80 -32.05 -30.17
C GLY A 42 -25.35 -31.88 -28.75
N GLN A 43 -26.60 -31.40 -28.68
CA GLN A 43 -27.59 -31.65 -27.62
C GLN A 43 -27.41 -31.10 -26.18
N LYS A 44 -28.37 -30.21 -25.87
CA LYS A 44 -29.37 -30.28 -24.78
C LYS A 44 -29.06 -29.64 -23.40
N GLN A 45 -29.92 -28.64 -23.13
CA GLN A 45 -30.71 -28.43 -21.90
C GLN A 45 -30.05 -27.79 -20.67
N SER A 46 -30.48 -26.54 -20.43
CA SER A 46 -30.62 -25.86 -19.12
C SER A 46 -31.80 -26.46 -18.32
N PRO A 47 -32.13 -26.07 -17.05
CA PRO A 47 -31.50 -25.08 -16.15
C PRO A 47 -31.45 -25.50 -14.65
N ASN A 48 -30.88 -24.61 -13.82
CA ASN A 48 -31.18 -24.30 -12.40
C ASN A 48 -31.59 -25.42 -11.41
N GLY A 49 -30.77 -25.62 -10.38
CA GLY A 49 -31.15 -26.28 -9.12
C GLY A 49 -30.67 -25.50 -7.92
N HIS A 50 -31.56 -24.73 -7.28
CA HIS A 50 -31.36 -24.12 -5.97
C HIS A 50 -31.62 -25.17 -4.88
N GLY A 51 -30.61 -25.50 -4.07
CA GLY A 51 -30.72 -26.36 -2.90
C GLY A 51 -30.49 -25.56 -1.61
N ARG A 52 -31.57 -25.20 -0.93
CA ARG A 52 -31.56 -24.70 0.45
C ARG A 52 -31.41 -25.90 1.39
N GLY A 53 -30.36 -25.92 2.21
CA GLY A 53 -30.18 -26.87 3.30
C GLY A 53 -30.10 -26.13 4.63
N ALA A 54 -31.22 -26.11 5.34
CA ALA A 54 -31.30 -25.72 6.75
C ALA A 54 -30.76 -26.88 7.62
N GLY A 55 -30.02 -26.54 8.66
CA GLY A 55 -29.49 -27.48 9.63
C GLY A 55 -29.29 -26.79 10.97
N ASP A 56 -30.38 -26.72 11.73
CA ASP A 56 -30.38 -26.40 13.15
C ASP A 56 -29.56 -27.43 13.93
N GLN A 57 -28.68 -26.99 14.82
CA GLN A 57 -28.30 -27.80 15.96
C GLN A 57 -27.91 -26.92 17.16
N ALA A 58 -28.92 -26.74 18.01
CA ALA A 58 -28.79 -26.34 19.39
C ALA A 58 -28.07 -27.45 20.19
N GLY A 59 -27.01 -27.07 20.90
CA GLY A 59 -26.24 -27.93 21.79
C GLY A 59 -26.05 -27.25 23.14
N ASN A 60 -26.98 -27.53 24.03
CA ASN A 60 -27.07 -27.11 25.43
C ASN A 60 -25.90 -27.68 26.27
N HIS A 61 -25.12 -26.82 26.92
CA HIS A 61 -24.27 -27.21 28.05
C HIS A 61 -24.65 -26.44 29.31
N THR A 62 -25.17 -27.23 30.24
CA THR A 62 -25.55 -26.92 31.62
C THR A 62 -24.36 -26.83 32.56
N GLY A 63 -24.41 -25.87 33.49
CA GLY A 63 -24.14 -26.14 34.91
C GLY A 63 -22.84 -25.61 35.50
N GLY A 64 -22.95 -24.57 36.34
CA GLY A 64 -21.87 -24.16 37.26
C GLY A 64 -22.26 -22.97 38.11
N LYS A 65 -22.95 -23.20 39.23
CA LYS A 65 -23.32 -22.20 40.24
C LYS A 65 -22.11 -21.87 41.12
N SER A 66 -21.86 -20.58 41.37
CA SER A 66 -21.21 -20.11 42.59
C SER A 66 -21.75 -18.74 42.99
N SER A 67 -22.24 -18.67 44.22
CA SER A 67 -22.79 -17.48 44.87
C SER A 67 -21.67 -16.71 45.59
N GLY A 68 -21.74 -15.38 45.61
CA GLY A 68 -21.09 -14.60 46.67
C GLY A 68 -20.86 -13.10 46.43
N HIS A 69 -21.78 -12.29 46.94
CA HIS A 69 -21.58 -10.95 47.54
C HIS A 69 -21.18 -9.73 46.67
N GLY A 70 -22.19 -8.96 46.25
CA GLY A 70 -22.60 -7.72 46.94
C GLY A 70 -21.69 -6.47 46.92
N LYS A 71 -22.22 -5.43 46.22
CA LYS A 71 -22.03 -3.97 46.35
C LYS A 71 -20.76 -3.33 45.75
N ALA A 72 -20.93 -2.57 44.67
CA ALA A 72 -20.99 -1.10 44.70
C ALA A 72 -21.30 -0.56 43.30
N GLY A 73 -22.27 0.33 43.20
CA GLY A 73 -22.63 1.00 41.95
C GLY A 73 -21.56 2.00 41.54
N GLY A 74 -21.11 1.88 40.29
CA GLY A 74 -20.41 2.92 39.56
C GLY A 74 -21.08 3.06 38.20
N GLN A 75 -21.93 4.08 38.04
CA GLN A 75 -22.28 4.60 36.72
C GLN A 75 -20.98 5.11 36.07
N GLY A 76 -20.39 4.30 35.20
CA GLY A 76 -19.35 4.76 34.27
C GLY A 76 -20.02 5.31 33.01
N PRO A 77 -19.62 6.47 32.49
CA PRO A 77 -20.15 6.99 31.23
C PRO A 77 -19.71 6.08 30.09
N GLY A 78 -20.62 5.87 29.13
CA GLY A 78 -20.50 4.91 28.05
C GLY A 78 -19.22 5.06 27.23
N MET A 79 -18.67 3.91 26.85
CA MET A 79 -17.69 3.79 25.77
C MET A 79 -18.40 4.10 24.45
N GLY A 80 -18.52 5.37 24.15
CA GLY A 80 -18.75 5.86 22.80
C GLY A 80 -17.45 5.83 22.01
N SER A 81 -17.58 5.36 20.77
CA SER A 81 -16.78 5.75 19.61
C SER A 81 -15.31 5.33 19.58
N GLY A 82 -14.99 4.53 18.55
CA GLY A 82 -13.64 4.19 18.18
C GLY A 82 -12.75 5.42 18.09
N ALA A 83 -11.58 5.32 18.71
CA ALA A 83 -10.48 6.24 18.49
C ALA A 83 -9.97 6.05 17.05
N GLY A 84 -10.73 6.60 16.10
CA GLY A 84 -10.16 7.08 14.86
C GLY A 84 -9.13 8.14 15.21
N LEU A 85 -8.00 8.08 14.52
CA LEU A 85 -6.91 9.01 14.64
C LEU A 85 -7.45 10.38 14.22
N ASP A 86 -7.95 11.17 15.16
CA ASP A 86 -8.27 12.58 14.93
C ASP A 86 -6.93 13.29 14.66
N ALA A 87 -6.58 13.32 13.38
CA ALA A 87 -5.60 14.22 12.83
C ALA A 87 -6.13 15.63 13.13
N GLY A 88 -5.70 16.15 14.29
CA GLY A 88 -6.17 17.41 14.82
C GLY A 88 -6.33 18.45 13.72
N SER A 89 -7.45 19.16 13.78
CA SER A 89 -7.92 20.20 12.86
C SER A 89 -6.90 21.34 12.62
N SER A 90 -5.78 21.02 11.98
CA SER A 90 -4.91 22.00 11.36
C SER A 90 -5.68 22.64 10.20
N ALA A 91 -5.62 23.96 10.11
CA ALA A 91 -6.23 24.67 9.00
C ALA A 91 -5.71 24.10 7.68
N THR A 92 -6.63 23.70 6.79
CA THR A 92 -6.28 23.23 5.45
C THR A 92 -5.53 24.33 4.72
N GLY A 93 -4.36 23.97 4.20
CA GLY A 93 -3.49 24.89 3.49
C GLY A 93 -3.72 24.86 1.98
N THR A 94 -2.65 25.18 1.24
CA THR A 94 -2.61 25.08 -0.22
C THR A 94 -1.40 24.28 -0.66
N MET A 95 -1.57 23.50 -1.72
CA MET A 95 -0.51 22.75 -2.41
C MET A 95 -0.37 23.22 -3.85
N THR A 96 0.86 23.27 -4.36
CA THR A 96 1.14 23.43 -5.79
C THR A 96 0.79 22.15 -6.55
N ASP A 97 0.75 22.22 -7.89
CA ASP A 97 0.46 21.05 -8.71
C ASP A 97 1.57 20.00 -8.60
N GLU A 98 2.82 20.43 -8.42
CA GLU A 98 3.96 19.54 -8.18
C GLU A 98 3.82 18.81 -6.84
N GLN A 99 3.38 19.49 -5.78
CA GLN A 99 3.14 18.86 -4.47
C GLN A 99 1.98 17.86 -4.52
N LYS A 100 0.98 18.12 -5.36
CA LYS A 100 -0.13 17.18 -5.58
C LYS A 100 0.30 15.95 -6.37
N ALA A 101 1.16 16.13 -7.38
CA ALA A 101 1.75 15.02 -8.10
C ALA A 101 2.62 14.16 -7.18
N GLU A 102 3.42 14.79 -6.33
CA GLU A 102 4.21 14.10 -5.30
C GLU A 102 3.33 13.32 -4.31
N LEU A 103 2.19 13.88 -3.90
CA LEU A 103 1.26 13.20 -3.02
C LEU A 103 0.65 11.94 -3.66
N ALA A 104 0.38 11.97 -4.97
CA ALA A 104 -0.07 10.79 -5.70
C ALA A 104 1.05 9.74 -5.85
N PHE A 105 2.28 10.18 -6.11
CA PHE A 105 3.45 9.30 -6.16
C PHE A 105 3.68 8.60 -4.81
N MET A 106 3.63 9.35 -3.70
CA MET A 106 3.75 8.81 -2.34
C MET A 106 2.68 7.74 -2.05
N ALA A 107 1.45 7.90 -2.54
CA ALA A 107 0.41 6.87 -2.38
C ALA A 107 0.79 5.55 -3.06
N GLU A 108 1.37 5.59 -4.26
CA GLU A 108 1.87 4.37 -4.91
C GLU A 108 3.14 3.83 -4.22
N GLU A 109 4.01 4.69 -3.69
CA GLU A 109 5.22 4.27 -2.96
C GLU A 109 4.86 3.48 -1.68
N GLU A 110 3.87 3.95 -0.92
CA GLU A 110 3.32 3.23 0.26
C GLU A 110 2.74 1.85 -0.13
N LEU A 111 2.14 1.74 -1.33
CA LEU A 111 1.70 0.45 -1.85
C LEU A 111 2.86 -0.47 -2.25
N VAL A 112 3.94 0.06 -2.83
CA VAL A 112 5.16 -0.72 -3.12
C VAL A 112 5.68 -1.35 -1.83
N ALA A 113 5.80 -0.54 -0.77
CA ALA A 113 6.23 -1.00 0.55
C ALA A 113 5.29 -2.08 1.09
N HIS A 114 3.98 -1.80 1.13
CA HIS A 114 2.95 -2.74 1.56
C HIS A 114 3.04 -4.09 0.83
N ASP A 115 3.10 -4.07 -0.50
CA ASP A 115 3.05 -5.28 -1.32
C ASP A 115 4.33 -6.11 -1.21
N LEU A 116 5.50 -5.46 -1.16
CA LEU A 116 6.77 -6.15 -0.92
C LEU A 116 6.77 -6.85 0.43
N TYR A 117 6.35 -6.14 1.48
CA TYR A 117 6.36 -6.69 2.83
C TYR A 117 5.31 -7.78 3.01
N THR A 118 4.16 -7.66 2.36
CA THR A 118 3.16 -8.73 2.31
C THR A 118 3.72 -9.97 1.61
N ALA A 119 4.41 -9.79 0.47
CA ALA A 119 5.05 -10.90 -0.23
C ALA A 119 6.12 -11.59 0.64
N PHE A 120 6.99 -10.81 1.31
CA PHE A 120 8.04 -11.36 2.17
C PHE A 120 7.50 -12.03 3.44
N ALA A 121 6.41 -11.51 4.02
CA ALA A 121 5.73 -12.16 5.14
C ALA A 121 5.16 -13.54 4.77
N GLY A 122 4.80 -13.76 3.50
CA GLY A 122 4.39 -15.07 2.99
C GLY A 122 5.54 -16.05 2.77
N LEU A 123 6.77 -15.57 2.63
CA LEU A 123 7.96 -16.38 2.35
C LEU A 123 8.77 -16.72 3.60
N TYR A 124 8.83 -15.81 4.57
CA TYR A 124 9.70 -15.92 5.73
C TYR A 124 8.91 -15.83 7.03
N ASP A 125 9.26 -16.67 8.01
CA ASP A 125 8.74 -16.59 9.38
C ASP A 125 9.44 -15.45 10.16
N THR A 126 9.37 -14.23 9.61
CA THR A 126 9.95 -13.02 10.18
C THR A 126 8.83 -12.01 10.42
N PRO A 127 8.33 -11.90 11.67
CA PRO A 127 7.16 -11.09 11.99
C PRO A 127 7.26 -9.59 11.64
N VAL A 128 8.47 -9.08 11.37
CA VAL A 128 8.66 -7.67 10.99
C VAL A 128 7.93 -7.32 9.70
N PHE A 129 8.01 -8.17 8.66
CA PHE A 129 7.39 -7.89 7.36
C PHE A 129 5.87 -7.69 7.50
N GLY A 130 5.18 -8.62 8.16
CA GLY A 130 3.74 -8.49 8.36
C GLY A 130 3.34 -7.30 9.24
N ARG A 131 4.15 -6.96 10.25
CA ARG A 131 3.87 -5.77 11.09
C ARG A 131 4.02 -4.46 10.32
N VAL A 132 5.09 -4.34 9.53
CA VAL A 132 5.38 -3.14 8.76
C VAL A 132 4.37 -2.99 7.62
N ALA A 133 4.02 -4.06 6.89
CA ALA A 133 2.96 -4.04 5.88
C ALA A 133 1.63 -3.45 6.42
N ASN A 134 1.24 -3.83 7.64
CA ASN A 134 0.05 -3.28 8.30
C ASN A 134 0.19 -1.80 8.69
N SER A 135 1.41 -1.30 8.85
CA SER A 135 1.68 0.12 9.04
C SER A 135 1.55 0.88 7.73
N GLU A 136 2.09 0.35 6.63
CA GLU A 136 2.01 0.98 5.30
C GLU A 136 0.57 1.09 4.81
N SER A 137 -0.31 0.15 5.15
CA SER A 137 -1.75 0.32 4.88
C SER A 137 -2.34 1.58 5.56
N LYS A 138 -1.84 1.94 6.75
CA LYS A 138 -2.31 3.12 7.49
C LYS A 138 -1.66 4.40 6.96
N HIS A 139 -0.41 4.32 6.50
CA HIS A 139 0.24 5.43 5.82
C HIS A 139 -0.49 5.77 4.53
N LEU A 140 -0.77 4.77 3.70
CA LEU A 140 -1.57 4.93 2.49
C LEU A 140 -2.95 5.56 2.79
N GLU A 141 -3.64 5.12 3.84
CA GLU A 141 -4.90 5.75 4.26
C GLU A 141 -4.70 7.22 4.65
N ALA A 142 -3.63 7.55 5.38
CA ALA A 142 -3.32 8.94 5.73
C ALA A 142 -3.02 9.80 4.49
N VAL A 143 -2.28 9.26 3.51
CA VAL A 143 -2.00 9.92 2.24
C VAL A 143 -3.28 10.12 1.44
N ARG A 144 -4.13 9.09 1.28
CA ARG A 144 -5.43 9.18 0.61
C ARG A 144 -6.35 10.25 1.22
N ASN A 145 -6.35 10.36 2.55
CA ASN A 145 -7.10 11.42 3.25
C ASN A 145 -6.58 12.83 2.89
N LEU A 146 -5.27 13.01 2.70
CA LEU A 146 -4.73 14.26 2.16
C LEU A 146 -5.13 14.46 0.71
N MET A 147 -5.09 13.41 -0.12
CA MET A 147 -5.45 13.49 -1.53
C MET A 147 -6.89 13.97 -1.72
N GLU A 148 -7.83 13.39 -0.97
CA GLU A 148 -9.21 13.84 -0.95
C GLU A 148 -9.32 15.32 -0.58
N ARG A 149 -8.63 15.74 0.49
CA ARG A 149 -8.64 17.11 0.98
C ARG A 149 -8.08 18.12 -0.02
N TYR A 150 -7.05 17.75 -0.76
CA TYR A 150 -6.37 18.61 -1.73
C TYR A 150 -6.88 18.45 -3.17
N GLY A 151 -7.89 17.61 -3.38
CA GLY A 151 -8.50 17.34 -4.68
C GLY A 151 -7.55 16.64 -5.66
N VAL A 152 -6.77 15.68 -5.16
CA VAL A 152 -5.87 14.83 -5.95
C VAL A 152 -6.57 13.51 -6.26
N THR A 153 -6.54 13.09 -7.52
CA THR A 153 -7.05 11.77 -7.92
C THR A 153 -6.15 10.69 -7.35
N ASP A 154 -6.74 9.74 -6.63
CA ASP A 154 -6.03 8.58 -6.08
C ASP A 154 -5.70 7.56 -7.19
N PRO A 155 -4.42 7.31 -7.52
CA PRO A 155 -4.03 6.31 -8.53
C PRO A 155 -4.16 4.87 -8.02
N THR A 156 -4.48 4.68 -6.73
CA THR A 156 -4.42 3.38 -6.04
C THR A 156 -5.78 2.71 -5.82
N VAL A 157 -6.88 3.29 -6.35
CA VAL A 157 -8.27 2.83 -6.08
C VAL A 157 -8.53 1.40 -6.55
N ASP A 158 -8.02 1.03 -7.72
CA ASP A 158 -8.20 -0.29 -8.35
C ASP A 158 -6.92 -1.12 -8.30
N HIS A 159 -6.13 -0.93 -7.24
CA HIS A 159 -4.82 -1.54 -7.11
C HIS A 159 -4.86 -3.07 -7.20
N VAL A 160 -3.95 -3.62 -7.99
CA VAL A 160 -3.66 -5.05 -8.07
C VAL A 160 -2.27 -5.26 -7.49
N ALA A 161 -2.15 -6.16 -6.51
CA ALA A 161 -0.88 -6.37 -5.82
C ALA A 161 0.29 -6.62 -6.80
N GLY A 162 1.35 -5.83 -6.64
CA GLY A 162 2.55 -5.87 -7.51
C GLY A 162 2.42 -5.16 -8.86
N VAL A 163 1.33 -4.42 -9.11
CA VAL A 163 1.12 -3.64 -10.34
C VAL A 163 0.99 -2.16 -9.99
N PHE A 164 1.89 -1.33 -10.54
CA PHE A 164 1.98 0.10 -10.27
C PHE A 164 1.83 0.90 -11.57
N SER A 165 1.22 2.08 -11.48
CA SER A 165 1.00 2.94 -12.64
C SER A 165 2.27 3.74 -12.97
N ASP A 166 3.04 4.12 -11.95
CA ASP A 166 4.34 4.72 -12.15
C ASP A 166 5.40 3.67 -12.54
N GLU A 167 6.02 3.85 -13.72
CA GLU A 167 7.00 2.90 -14.26
C GLU A 167 8.25 2.76 -13.38
N SER A 168 8.63 3.81 -12.67
CA SER A 168 9.80 3.79 -11.79
C SER A 168 9.52 2.99 -10.51
N LEU A 169 8.30 3.10 -9.97
CA LEU A 169 7.83 2.30 -8.84
C LEU A 169 7.63 0.84 -9.21
N GLN A 170 7.08 0.55 -10.41
CA GLN A 170 7.00 -0.83 -10.90
C GLN A 170 8.39 -1.47 -10.98
N LYS A 171 9.36 -0.76 -11.55
CA LYS A 171 10.74 -1.24 -11.66
C LYS A 171 11.38 -1.47 -10.29
N LEU A 172 11.16 -0.55 -9.34
CA LEU A 172 11.64 -0.70 -7.97
C LEU A 172 11.06 -1.96 -7.31
N TYR A 173 9.74 -2.15 -7.42
CA TYR A 173 9.05 -3.34 -6.90
C TYR A 173 9.63 -4.63 -7.48
N ASP A 174 9.75 -4.71 -8.81
CA ASP A 174 10.23 -5.92 -9.49
C ASP A 174 11.65 -6.28 -9.06
N GLU A 175 12.55 -5.28 -8.98
CA GLU A 175 13.94 -5.46 -8.56
C GLU A 175 14.04 -5.95 -7.11
N LEU A 176 13.31 -5.30 -6.21
CA LEU A 176 13.36 -5.61 -4.78
C LEU A 176 12.65 -6.92 -4.45
N LEU A 177 11.58 -7.27 -5.17
CA LEU A 177 10.91 -8.56 -5.02
C LEU A 177 11.86 -9.71 -5.37
N VAL A 178 12.57 -9.61 -6.50
CA VAL A 178 13.57 -10.61 -6.90
C VAL A 178 14.67 -10.73 -5.86
N GLN A 179 15.19 -9.60 -5.37
CA GLN A 179 16.19 -9.58 -4.30
C GLN A 179 15.69 -10.28 -3.03
N GLY A 180 14.46 -9.97 -2.61
CA GLY A 180 13.89 -10.51 -1.39
C GLY A 180 13.46 -11.96 -1.50
N GLN A 181 13.06 -12.45 -2.68
CA GLN A 181 12.78 -13.87 -2.92
C GLN A 181 14.04 -14.75 -2.86
N ALA A 182 15.22 -14.17 -3.09
CA ALA A 182 16.47 -14.93 -3.09
C ALA A 182 16.88 -15.40 -1.68
N SER A 183 16.61 -14.60 -0.64
CA SER A 183 16.90 -14.97 0.76
C SER A 183 16.23 -14.01 1.75
N GLN A 184 16.06 -14.47 3.00
CA GLN A 184 15.51 -13.63 4.08
C GLN A 184 16.34 -12.35 4.30
N GLU A 185 17.67 -12.43 4.24
CA GLU A 185 18.53 -11.24 4.33
C GLU A 185 18.32 -10.31 3.13
N GLY A 186 18.13 -10.86 1.93
CA GLY A 186 17.78 -10.08 0.74
C GLY A 186 16.48 -9.31 0.93
N ALA A 187 15.49 -9.89 1.60
CA ALA A 187 14.22 -9.25 1.89
C ALA A 187 14.34 -8.17 2.97
N LEU A 188 15.19 -8.39 3.99
CA LEU A 188 15.51 -7.35 4.97
C LEU A 188 16.23 -6.16 4.32
N GLU A 189 17.18 -6.42 3.41
CA GLU A 189 17.87 -5.36 2.67
C GLU A 189 16.94 -4.63 1.69
N ALA A 190 16.00 -5.35 1.07
CA ALA A 190 14.94 -4.73 0.27
C ALA A 190 14.10 -3.77 1.12
N GLY A 191 13.69 -4.18 2.33
CA GLY A 191 13.02 -3.30 3.29
C GLY A 191 13.86 -2.08 3.66
N ARG A 192 15.14 -2.25 4.01
CA ARG A 192 16.03 -1.11 4.27
C ARG A 192 16.14 -0.15 3.08
N THR A 193 16.06 -0.66 1.85
CA THR A 193 16.11 0.16 0.64
C THR A 193 14.86 1.02 0.51
N VAL A 194 13.68 0.39 0.61
CA VAL A 194 12.38 1.09 0.57
C VAL A 194 12.31 2.17 1.65
N GLU A 195 12.60 1.83 2.91
CA GLU A 195 12.49 2.81 4.01
C GLU A 195 13.47 3.98 3.87
N LYS A 196 14.63 3.79 3.25
CA LYS A 196 15.56 4.91 2.99
C LYS A 196 15.02 5.84 1.92
N THR A 197 14.43 5.29 0.86
CA THR A 197 13.78 6.06 -0.21
C THR A 197 12.61 6.86 0.36
N ASP A 198 11.76 6.22 1.15
CA ASP A 198 10.60 6.88 1.76
C ASP A 198 11.01 7.98 2.76
N ILE A 199 12.04 7.74 3.59
CA ILE A 199 12.62 8.78 4.47
C ILE A 199 13.13 9.98 3.66
N GLU A 200 13.76 9.78 2.52
CA GLU A 200 14.26 10.86 1.65
C GLU A 200 13.08 11.67 1.08
N GLY A 201 12.09 11.00 0.50
CA GLY A 201 10.88 11.61 -0.06
C GLY A 201 10.07 12.38 1.00
N LEU A 202 9.80 11.77 2.15
CA LEU A 202 9.07 12.40 3.25
C LEU A 202 9.83 13.58 3.86
N THR A 203 11.17 13.52 3.92
CA THR A 203 11.97 14.67 4.35
C THR A 203 11.77 15.86 3.41
N ALA A 204 11.86 15.63 2.09
CA ALA A 204 11.60 16.67 1.09
C ALA A 204 10.16 17.20 1.17
N ALA A 205 9.18 16.32 1.37
CA ALA A 205 7.76 16.70 1.52
C ALA A 205 7.52 17.57 2.77
N VAL A 206 8.13 17.24 3.91
CA VAL A 206 8.06 18.03 5.15
C VAL A 206 8.68 19.41 4.98
N GLU A 207 9.82 19.50 4.29
CA GLU A 207 10.50 20.76 4.00
C GLU A 207 9.69 21.63 3.03
N GLY A 208 9.12 21.02 1.99
CA GLY A 208 8.33 21.70 0.96
C GLY A 208 6.95 22.16 1.41
N ALA A 209 6.34 21.52 2.41
CA ALA A 209 4.99 21.83 2.90
C ALA A 209 4.91 23.12 3.75
N THR A 210 5.35 24.25 3.19
CA THR A 210 5.40 25.57 3.84
C THR A 210 4.04 26.25 3.94
N THR A 211 3.10 25.90 3.06
CA THR A 211 1.73 26.46 2.98
C THR A 211 0.64 25.43 3.29
N ALA A 212 1.02 24.22 3.69
CA ALA A 212 0.15 23.06 3.94
C ALA A 212 0.44 22.43 5.32
N PRO A 213 0.12 23.12 6.43
CA PRO A 213 0.52 22.69 7.77
C PRO A 213 -0.12 21.38 8.23
N ASP A 214 -1.30 21.05 7.72
CA ASP A 214 -1.94 19.75 7.94
C ASP A 214 -1.20 18.60 7.23
N ALA A 215 -0.81 18.78 5.97
CA ALA A 215 -0.01 17.81 5.22
C ALA A 215 1.37 17.63 5.85
N LYS A 216 2.03 18.73 6.22
CA LYS A 216 3.31 18.69 6.95
C LYS A 216 3.22 17.84 8.22
N ALA A 217 2.12 17.95 8.97
CA ALA A 217 1.91 17.17 10.18
C ALA A 217 1.70 15.66 9.89
N VAL A 218 1.12 15.30 8.76
CA VAL A 218 1.00 13.90 8.32
C VAL A 218 2.37 13.38 7.87
N PHE A 219 3.05 14.07 6.94
CA PHE A 219 4.37 13.68 6.44
C PHE A 219 5.40 13.52 7.57
N THR A 220 5.36 14.38 8.59
CA THR A 220 6.26 14.26 9.75
C THR A 220 6.00 12.97 10.53
N ARG A 221 4.75 12.52 10.64
CA ARG A 221 4.42 11.26 11.35
C ARG A 221 4.84 10.03 10.55
N LEU A 222 4.60 10.05 9.24
CA LEU A 222 5.08 9.01 8.33
C LEU A 222 6.60 8.93 8.41
N LEU A 223 7.32 10.07 8.32
CA LEU A 223 8.77 10.11 8.40
C LEU A 223 9.34 9.46 9.66
N GLU A 224 8.71 9.70 10.82
CA GLU A 224 9.12 9.06 12.06
C GLU A 224 8.81 7.55 12.06
N ALA A 225 7.69 7.14 11.48
CA ALA A 225 7.36 5.72 11.31
C ALA A 225 8.35 5.00 10.38
N SER A 226 8.70 5.57 9.23
CA SER A 226 9.66 4.99 8.27
C SER A 226 11.06 4.85 8.89
N LYS A 227 11.48 5.80 9.75
CA LYS A 227 12.71 5.63 10.57
C LYS A 227 12.63 4.45 11.53
N HIS A 228 11.46 4.21 12.13
CA HIS A 228 11.24 3.04 12.98
C HIS A 228 11.21 1.74 12.18
N HIS A 229 10.63 1.73 10.99
CA HIS A 229 10.66 0.59 10.07
C HIS A 229 12.08 0.26 9.64
N LEU A 230 12.87 1.27 9.23
CA LEU A 230 14.28 1.10 8.89
C LEU A 230 15.06 0.44 10.04
N THR A 231 14.86 0.94 11.27
CA THR A 231 15.46 0.34 12.47
C THR A 231 15.00 -1.11 12.66
N ALA A 232 13.72 -1.40 12.43
CA ALA A 232 13.16 -2.75 12.57
C ALA A 232 13.71 -3.74 11.53
N PHE A 233 14.09 -3.26 10.34
CA PHE A 233 14.83 -4.03 9.35
C PHE A 233 16.35 -4.10 9.63
N GLY A 234 16.84 -3.40 10.66
CA GLY A 234 18.24 -3.39 11.07
C GLY A 234 19.13 -2.41 10.30
N GLY A 235 18.56 -1.29 9.84
CA GLY A 235 19.27 -0.17 9.21
C GLY A 235 19.84 0.86 10.17
#